data_AF-A0A3C0ZUR7-F1
#
_entry.id   AF-A0A3C0ZUR7-F1
#
_cell.length_a   1.000
_cell.length_b   1.000
_cell.length_c   1.000
_cell.angle_alpha   90.00
_cell.angle_beta   90.00
_cell.angle_gamma   90.00
#
_symmetry.space_group_name_H-M   'P 1'
#
loop_
_entity.id
_entity.type
_entity.pdbx_description
1 polymer ?
#
loop_
_entity_poly.entity_id
_entity_poly.type
_entity_poly.pdbx_seq_one_letter_code
_entity_poly.pdbx_strand_id
1 'polypeptide(L)'
;MRFEAFRDGQLLGNTRVFSIGGGSIRIENEVSEEDNEIYPQQNFSEILQVCREENLSLVDFIYKQENSSLREYLSMIWKAMKASVERGLCADGVLPGGLNVARKARLLYEKRCYNESADVTMNRVIAAYAYAVSEENADENIVVTAPTCGSCGVLPSVLYYMNMDRGFPEEEILDAMAVAGLVGNVIRTNASISGAECGCQAEIGSACCMTAAAVAALFKLNIDQIEYAAEIAMEHNLGLTCDP
;
A
#
# COMPACT_ATOMS: atom_id res chain seq x y z
N MET A 1 10.06 10.09 -20.33
CA MET A 1 9.21 10.60 -21.43
C MET A 1 9.73 11.96 -21.90
N ARG A 2 9.60 12.28 -23.19
CA ARG A 2 9.97 13.59 -23.75
C ARG A 2 8.70 14.21 -24.36
N PHE A 3 8.37 15.42 -23.95
CA PHE A 3 7.23 16.18 -24.44
C PHE A 3 7.76 17.34 -25.29
N GLU A 4 7.16 17.54 -26.47
CA GLU A 4 7.57 18.57 -27.43
C GLU A 4 6.34 19.32 -27.93
N ALA A 5 6.40 20.66 -27.91
CA ALA A 5 5.33 21.52 -28.39
C ALA A 5 5.77 22.22 -29.69
N PHE A 6 4.93 22.18 -30.72
CA PHE A 6 5.21 22.78 -32.03
C PHE A 6 4.14 23.80 -32.42
N ARG A 7 4.53 24.81 -33.20
CA ARG A 7 3.63 25.71 -33.93
C ARG A 7 4.19 25.93 -35.32
N ASP A 8 3.37 25.71 -36.34
CA ASP A 8 3.75 25.84 -37.75
C ASP A 8 5.03 25.05 -38.12
N GLY A 9 5.22 23.88 -37.51
CA GLY A 9 6.40 23.03 -37.71
C GLY A 9 7.65 23.49 -36.95
N GLN A 10 7.61 24.63 -36.25
CA GLN A 10 8.69 25.11 -35.40
C GLN A 10 8.52 24.60 -33.96
N LEU A 11 9.58 24.05 -33.38
CA LEU A 11 9.63 23.66 -31.97
C LEU A 11 9.55 24.90 -31.09
N LEU A 12 8.52 24.98 -30.24
CA LEU A 12 8.30 26.04 -29.26
C LEU A 12 8.96 25.73 -27.91
N GLY A 13 9.03 24.45 -27.55
CA GLY A 13 9.58 24.02 -26.28
C GLY A 13 9.61 22.51 -26.17
N ASN A 14 10.49 22.00 -25.32
CA ASN A 14 10.51 20.60 -24.96
C ASN A 14 10.82 20.45 -23.46
N THR A 15 10.33 19.37 -22.88
CA THR A 15 10.68 18.98 -21.52
C THR A 15 10.83 17.46 -21.45
N ARG A 16 11.71 17.00 -20.56
CA ARG A 16 11.87 15.58 -20.26
C ARG A 16 11.39 15.33 -18.84
N VAL A 17 10.54 14.31 -18.70
CA VAL A 17 9.93 13.92 -17.43
C VAL A 17 10.26 12.46 -17.16
N PHE A 18 10.80 12.17 -15.98
CA PHE A 18 11.08 10.83 -15.48
C PHE A 18 9.97 10.44 -14.51
N SER A 19 9.43 9.21 -14.65
CA SER A 19 8.62 8.60 -13.59
C SER A 19 9.57 7.79 -12.73
N ILE A 20 9.63 8.10 -11.43
CA ILE A 20 10.63 7.57 -10.50
C ILE A 20 10.04 6.57 -9.49
N GLY A 21 8.85 6.04 -9.77
CA GLY A 21 8.16 5.08 -8.91
C GLY A 21 7.08 5.72 -8.01
N GLY A 22 6.10 4.91 -7.59
CA GLY A 22 5.01 5.35 -6.70
C GLY A 22 4.07 6.43 -7.26
N GLY A 23 4.19 6.79 -8.55
CA GLY A 23 3.48 7.90 -9.17
C GLY A 23 4.25 9.23 -9.15
N SER A 24 5.41 9.30 -8.49
CA SER A 24 6.25 10.49 -8.45
C SER A 24 6.94 10.76 -9.78
N ILE A 25 7.10 12.04 -10.10
CA ILE A 25 7.76 12.50 -11.32
C ILE A 25 8.92 13.44 -11.01
N ARG A 26 9.95 13.41 -11.86
CA ARG A 26 11.06 14.36 -11.85
C ARG A 26 11.18 15.00 -13.23
N ILE A 27 11.17 16.33 -13.28
CA ILE A 27 11.35 17.09 -14.52
C ILE A 27 12.83 17.43 -14.69
N GLU A 28 13.38 17.16 -15.88
CA GLU A 28 14.78 17.43 -16.20
C GLU A 28 15.06 18.93 -16.10
N ASN A 29 16.05 19.31 -15.29
CA ASN A 29 16.46 20.68 -14.97
C ASN A 29 15.52 21.49 -14.04
N GLU A 30 14.56 20.85 -13.38
CA GLU A 30 13.85 21.44 -12.25
C GLU A 30 14.43 20.89 -10.93
N VAL A 31 14.56 21.77 -9.94
CA VAL A 31 14.87 21.36 -8.57
C VAL A 31 13.57 20.79 -8.01
N SER A 32 13.59 19.52 -7.58
CA SER A 32 12.45 18.94 -6.88
C SER A 32 12.16 19.81 -5.65
N GLU A 33 10.91 20.23 -5.47
CA GLU A 33 10.49 20.79 -4.19
C GLU A 33 10.89 19.78 -3.11
N GLU A 34 11.68 20.23 -2.13
CA GLU A 34 12.11 19.42 -1.01
C GLU A 34 10.86 18.81 -0.36
N ASP A 35 10.83 17.47 -0.28
CA ASP A 35 9.83 16.77 0.52
C ASP A 35 9.85 17.41 1.91
N ASN A 36 8.74 18.03 2.35
CA ASN A 36 8.62 18.45 3.75
C ASN A 36 8.87 17.20 4.60
N GLU A 37 10.01 17.16 5.30
CA GLU A 37 10.40 16.01 6.11
C GLU A 37 9.47 15.94 7.32
N ILE A 38 8.39 15.16 7.19
CA ILE A 38 7.39 14.99 8.25
C ILE A 38 8.03 14.23 9.40
N TYR A 39 8.78 13.16 9.14
CA TYR A 39 9.41 12.35 10.18
C TYR A 39 10.93 12.58 10.17
N PRO A 40 11.51 13.30 11.15
CA PRO A 40 12.96 13.47 11.21
C PRO A 40 13.71 12.19 11.61
N GLN A 41 12.99 11.19 12.16
CA GLN A 41 13.54 9.90 12.52
C GLN A 41 13.71 9.02 11.28
N GLN A 42 14.88 8.41 11.14
CA GLN A 42 15.21 7.59 9.98
C GLN A 42 14.74 6.15 10.14
N ASN A 43 14.65 5.63 11.36
CA ASN A 43 14.39 4.21 11.59
C ASN A 43 13.48 3.99 12.81
N PHE A 44 13.01 2.74 12.96
CA PHE A 44 12.13 2.33 14.06
C PHE A 44 12.76 2.55 15.44
N SER A 45 14.08 2.37 15.58
CA SER A 45 14.77 2.56 16.86
C SER A 45 14.71 4.02 17.34
N GLU A 46 14.87 4.98 16.43
CA GLU A 46 14.73 6.41 16.73
C GLU A 46 13.28 6.79 17.05
N ILE A 47 12.31 6.27 16.31
CA ILE A 47 10.87 6.47 16.60
C ILE A 47 10.52 5.94 17.98
N LEU A 48 10.98 4.74 18.30
CA LEU A 48 10.77 4.07 19.58
C LEU A 48 11.38 4.86 20.75
N GLN A 49 12.55 5.47 20.54
CA GLN A 49 13.17 6.34 21.54
C GLN A 49 12.27 7.52 21.87
N VAL A 50 11.75 8.23 20.86
CA VAL A 50 10.84 9.37 21.07
C VAL A 50 9.55 8.92 21.77
N CYS A 51 8.94 7.83 21.32
CA CYS A 51 7.73 7.29 21.94
C CYS A 51 7.94 6.98 23.43
N ARG A 52 9.12 6.44 23.80
CA ARG A 52 9.47 6.14 25.19
C ARG A 52 9.75 7.40 26.02
N GLU A 53 10.49 8.36 25.47
CA GLU A 53 10.82 9.62 26.14
C GLU A 53 9.58 10.47 26.43
N GLU A 54 8.61 10.46 25.51
CA GLU A 54 7.40 11.26 25.61
C GLU A 54 6.18 10.49 26.12
N ASN A 55 6.33 9.19 26.40
CA ASN A 55 5.26 8.29 26.83
C ASN A 55 4.05 8.29 25.86
N LEU A 56 4.34 8.15 24.56
CA LEU A 56 3.36 8.10 23.48
C LEU A 56 3.17 6.67 22.96
N SER A 57 1.95 6.33 22.53
CA SER A 57 1.78 5.19 21.63
C SER A 57 2.30 5.54 20.23
N LEU A 58 2.52 4.53 19.38
CA LEU A 58 2.96 4.76 17.99
C LEU A 58 1.95 5.61 17.21
N VAL A 59 0.65 5.40 17.47
CA VAL A 59 -0.44 6.16 16.84
C VAL A 59 -0.44 7.61 17.32
N ASP A 60 -0.24 7.85 18.62
CA ASP A 60 -0.15 9.21 19.17
C ASP A 60 1.05 9.96 18.59
N PHE A 61 2.19 9.28 18.45
CA PHE A 61 3.38 9.84 17.79
C PHE A 61 3.07 10.25 16.34
N ILE A 62 2.39 9.41 15.57
CA ILE A 62 2.00 9.72 14.18
C ILE A 62 1.10 10.96 14.13
N TYR A 63 0.01 11.00 14.91
CA TYR A 63 -0.92 12.14 14.91
C TYR A 63 -0.32 13.41 15.50
N LYS A 64 0.72 13.31 16.33
CA LYS A 64 1.49 14.47 16.80
C LYS A 64 2.35 15.07 15.69
N GLN A 65 2.91 14.23 14.82
CA GLN A 65 3.83 14.67 13.77
C GLN A 65 3.10 15.11 12.48
N GLU A 66 2.01 14.42 12.15
CA GLU A 66 1.21 14.66 10.96
C GLU A 66 0.22 15.81 11.14
N ASN A 67 -0.30 16.31 10.03
CA ASN A 67 -1.30 17.36 10.06
C ASN A 67 -2.64 16.87 10.65
N SER A 68 -3.46 17.80 11.16
CA SER A 68 -4.78 17.48 11.73
C SER A 68 -5.76 16.90 10.72
N SER A 69 -5.54 17.09 9.42
CA SER A 69 -6.36 16.50 8.35
C SER A 69 -5.99 15.05 8.00
N LEU A 70 -4.97 14.46 8.64
CA LEU A 70 -4.55 13.08 8.35
C LEU A 70 -5.72 12.10 8.48
N ARG A 71 -6.53 12.20 9.53
CA ARG A 71 -7.65 11.26 9.73
C ARG A 71 -8.70 11.38 8.61
N GLU A 72 -9.01 12.61 8.19
CA GLU A 72 -9.95 12.85 7.08
C GLU A 72 -9.40 12.29 5.76
N TYR A 73 -8.10 12.49 5.52
CA TYR A 73 -7.41 11.91 4.38
C TYR A 73 -7.44 10.37 4.41
N LEU A 74 -7.08 9.75 5.53
CA LEU A 74 -7.12 8.30 5.68
C LEU A 74 -8.53 7.74 5.50
N SER A 75 -9.57 8.44 5.98
CA SER A 75 -10.97 8.06 5.74
C SER A 75 -11.33 8.07 4.25
N MET A 76 -10.90 9.10 3.51
CA MET A 76 -11.07 9.17 2.05
C MET A 76 -10.35 8.00 1.35
N ILE A 77 -9.11 7.73 1.73
CA ILE A 77 -8.31 6.62 1.18
C ILE A 77 -8.97 5.27 1.50
N TRP A 78 -9.42 5.08 2.74
CA TRP A 78 -10.10 3.87 3.18
C TRP A 78 -11.38 3.61 2.38
N LYS A 79 -12.17 4.66 2.13
CA LYS A 79 -13.37 4.57 1.29
C LYS A 79 -13.05 4.12 -0.13
N ALA A 80 -11.97 4.64 -0.73
CA ALA A 80 -11.53 4.25 -2.07
C ALA A 80 -11.03 2.79 -2.10
N MET A 81 -10.28 2.38 -1.07
CA MET A 81 -9.83 0.99 -0.88
C MET A 81 -11.02 0.02 -0.79
N LYS A 82 -11.99 0.28 0.09
CA LYS A 82 -13.23 -0.52 0.20
C LYS A 82 -13.95 -0.64 -1.15
N ALA A 83 -14.13 0.48 -1.83
CA ALA A 83 -14.81 0.50 -3.12
C ALA A 83 -14.08 -0.34 -4.19
N SER A 84 -12.74 -0.40 -4.17
CA SER A 84 -11.97 -1.25 -5.09
C SER A 84 -12.17 -2.74 -4.82
N VAL A 85 -12.19 -3.16 -3.55
CA VAL A 85 -12.49 -4.54 -3.16
C VAL A 85 -13.89 -4.93 -3.62
N GLU A 86 -14.89 -4.11 -3.29
CA GLU A 86 -16.30 -4.38 -3.58
C GLU A 86 -16.59 -4.48 -5.09
N ARG A 87 -16.01 -3.58 -5.89
CA ARG A 87 -16.14 -3.66 -7.36
C ARG A 87 -15.47 -4.91 -7.91
N GLY A 88 -14.23 -5.21 -7.51
CA GLY A 88 -13.51 -6.38 -8.01
C GLY A 88 -14.17 -7.71 -7.64
N LEU A 89 -14.83 -7.80 -6.47
CA LEU A 89 -15.62 -8.97 -6.08
C LEU A 89 -16.87 -9.19 -6.94
N CYS A 90 -17.42 -8.13 -7.53
CA CYS A 90 -18.60 -8.20 -8.40
C CYS A 90 -18.23 -8.41 -9.88
N ALA A 91 -17.00 -8.08 -10.26
CA ALA A 91 -16.52 -8.12 -11.64
C ALA A 91 -16.31 -9.55 -12.16
N ASP A 92 -16.55 -9.74 -13.44
CA ASP A 92 -16.30 -10.98 -14.19
C ASP A 92 -15.64 -10.68 -15.55
N GLY A 93 -15.31 -11.74 -16.28
CA GLY A 93 -14.68 -11.64 -17.60
C GLY A 93 -13.17 -11.87 -17.60
N VAL A 94 -12.53 -11.36 -18.65
CA VAL A 94 -11.11 -11.58 -18.97
C VAL A 94 -10.40 -10.24 -18.95
N LEU A 95 -9.27 -10.17 -18.25
CA LEU A 95 -8.45 -8.97 -18.15
C LEU A 95 -7.87 -8.58 -19.52
N PRO A 96 -7.68 -7.28 -19.78
CA PRO A 96 -7.00 -6.79 -20.98
C PRO A 96 -5.51 -7.19 -20.99
N GLY A 97 -4.80 -6.87 -22.08
CA GLY A 97 -3.36 -7.15 -22.21
C GLY A 97 -2.99 -8.44 -22.96
N GLY A 98 -3.96 -9.18 -23.50
CA GLY A 98 -3.71 -10.26 -24.47
C GLY A 98 -3.25 -11.60 -23.89
N LEU A 99 -3.09 -11.71 -22.57
CA LEU A 99 -2.72 -12.96 -21.88
C LEU A 99 -3.91 -13.89 -21.59
N ASN A 100 -5.14 -13.48 -21.92
CA ASN A 100 -6.38 -14.22 -21.67
C ASN A 100 -6.57 -14.64 -20.20
N VAL A 101 -6.17 -13.78 -19.26
CA VAL A 101 -6.29 -14.03 -17.82
C VAL A 101 -7.72 -13.78 -17.37
N ALA A 102 -8.43 -14.83 -16.97
CA ALA A 102 -9.78 -14.71 -16.42
C ALA A 102 -9.75 -14.19 -14.98
N ARG A 103 -10.65 -13.27 -14.64
CA ARG A 103 -10.86 -12.80 -13.27
C ARG A 103 -11.23 -13.95 -12.33
N LYS A 104 -10.71 -13.93 -11.11
CA LYS A 104 -10.80 -14.99 -10.08
C LYS A 104 -11.37 -14.50 -8.76
N ALA A 105 -11.34 -13.19 -8.48
CA ALA A 105 -11.80 -12.64 -7.20
C ALA A 105 -13.19 -13.13 -6.80
N ARG A 106 -14.18 -12.94 -7.68
CA ARG A 106 -15.57 -13.38 -7.47
C ARG A 106 -15.68 -14.89 -7.23
N LEU A 107 -15.00 -15.68 -8.05
CA LEU A 107 -14.99 -17.14 -7.91
C LEU A 107 -14.44 -17.57 -6.55
N LEU A 108 -13.32 -16.99 -6.12
CA LEU A 108 -12.70 -17.30 -4.85
C LEU A 108 -13.61 -16.92 -3.68
N TYR A 109 -14.31 -15.79 -3.76
CA TYR A 109 -15.22 -15.32 -2.72
C TYR A 109 -16.50 -16.16 -2.61
N GLU A 110 -17.19 -16.40 -3.72
CA GLU A 110 -18.46 -17.12 -3.76
C GLU A 110 -18.32 -18.63 -3.53
N LYS A 111 -17.14 -19.21 -3.77
CA LYS A 111 -16.90 -20.65 -3.63
C LYS A 111 -17.13 -21.11 -2.20
N ARG A 112 -18.21 -21.86 -2.00
CA ARG A 112 -18.48 -22.56 -0.74
C ARG A 112 -17.88 -23.95 -0.79
N CYS A 113 -16.83 -24.17 0.01
CA CYS A 113 -16.25 -25.50 0.21
C CYS A 113 -16.94 -26.19 1.40
N TYR A 114 -17.46 -27.39 1.19
CA TYR A 114 -18.01 -28.19 2.30
C TYR A 114 -16.87 -28.64 3.22
N ASN A 115 -17.03 -28.46 4.54
CA ASN A 115 -16.02 -28.76 5.57
C ASN A 115 -14.68 -27.98 5.45
N GLU A 116 -14.71 -26.74 4.94
CA GLU A 116 -13.54 -25.85 4.96
C GLU A 116 -13.21 -25.42 6.40
N SER A 117 -11.93 -25.48 6.80
CA SER A 117 -11.52 -24.97 8.11
C SER A 117 -11.57 -23.44 8.16
N ALA A 118 -11.62 -22.88 9.38
CA ALA A 118 -11.62 -21.42 9.56
C ALA A 118 -10.38 -20.76 8.93
N ASP A 119 -9.19 -21.35 9.10
CA ASP A 119 -7.94 -20.80 8.54
C ASP A 119 -7.93 -20.83 7.01
N VAL A 120 -8.43 -21.91 6.41
CA VAL A 120 -8.54 -22.00 4.93
C VAL A 120 -9.57 -21.01 4.41
N THR A 121 -10.69 -20.85 5.12
CA THR A 121 -11.71 -19.85 4.79
C THR A 121 -11.13 -18.43 4.83
N MET A 122 -10.42 -18.09 5.91
CA MET A 122 -9.75 -16.80 6.07
C MET A 122 -8.78 -16.53 4.92
N ASN A 123 -7.88 -17.47 4.63
CA ASN A 123 -6.90 -17.33 3.56
C ASN A 123 -7.57 -17.17 2.19
N ARG A 124 -8.63 -17.94 1.92
CA ARG A 124 -9.39 -17.82 0.66
C ARG A 124 -10.08 -16.46 0.53
N VAL A 125 -10.69 -15.96 1.60
CA VAL A 125 -11.40 -14.67 1.59
C VAL A 125 -10.42 -13.51 1.43
N ILE A 126 -9.31 -13.48 2.17
CA ILE A 126 -8.28 -12.45 2.02
C ILE A 126 -7.67 -12.50 0.62
N ALA A 127 -7.39 -13.71 0.09
CA ALA A 127 -6.91 -13.86 -1.29
C ALA A 127 -7.94 -13.32 -2.30
N ALA A 128 -9.23 -13.59 -2.11
CA ALA A 128 -10.28 -13.05 -2.97
C ALA A 128 -10.30 -11.51 -2.96
N TYR A 129 -10.12 -10.88 -1.80
CA TYR A 129 -10.03 -9.43 -1.69
C TYR A 129 -8.76 -8.87 -2.35
N ALA A 130 -7.61 -9.55 -2.22
CA ALA A 130 -6.38 -9.14 -2.89
C ALA A 130 -6.53 -9.24 -4.42
N TYR A 131 -7.07 -10.36 -4.91
CA TYR A 131 -7.40 -10.51 -6.34
C TYR A 131 -8.38 -9.45 -6.81
N ALA A 132 -9.40 -9.10 -6.02
CA ALA A 132 -10.38 -8.09 -6.41
C ALA A 132 -9.71 -6.76 -6.76
N VAL A 133 -8.82 -6.27 -5.88
CA VAL A 133 -8.13 -4.99 -6.10
C VAL A 133 -7.06 -5.11 -7.20
N SER A 134 -6.29 -6.20 -7.25
CA SER A 134 -5.27 -6.40 -8.28
C SER A 134 -5.88 -6.55 -9.68
N GLU A 135 -7.03 -7.21 -9.80
CA GLU A 135 -7.78 -7.33 -11.05
C GLU A 135 -8.40 -6.00 -11.47
N GLU A 136 -8.91 -5.19 -10.54
CA GLU A 136 -9.33 -3.81 -10.82
C GLU A 136 -8.19 -2.95 -11.34
N ASN A 137 -7.00 -3.05 -10.72
CA ASN A 137 -5.81 -2.36 -11.20
C ASN A 137 -5.42 -2.81 -12.62
N ALA A 138 -5.45 -4.12 -12.88
CA ALA A 138 -5.11 -4.68 -14.19
C ALA A 138 -6.13 -4.31 -15.30
N ASP A 139 -7.36 -3.97 -14.92
CA ASP A 139 -8.42 -3.48 -15.81
C ASP A 139 -8.53 -1.95 -15.80
N GLU A 140 -7.46 -1.25 -15.39
CA GLU A 140 -7.34 0.22 -15.44
C GLU A 140 -8.38 0.98 -14.60
N ASN A 141 -9.01 0.32 -13.61
CA ASN A 141 -9.94 0.95 -12.69
C ASN A 141 -9.22 1.70 -11.54
N ILE A 142 -9.99 2.50 -10.80
CA ILE A 142 -9.47 3.30 -9.69
C ILE A 142 -9.04 2.39 -8.53
N VAL A 143 -7.75 2.40 -8.21
CA VAL A 143 -7.15 1.75 -7.03
C VAL A 143 -6.33 2.77 -6.22
N VAL A 144 -5.96 2.39 -5.00
CA VAL A 144 -5.05 3.20 -4.16
C VAL A 144 -3.69 2.54 -4.10
N THR A 145 -2.62 3.32 -4.28
CA THR A 145 -1.25 2.85 -4.14
C THR A 145 -0.96 2.40 -2.70
N ALA A 146 -0.28 1.25 -2.54
CA ALA A 146 0.08 0.74 -1.21
C ALA A 146 1.34 -0.16 -1.24
N PRO A 147 2.56 0.36 -1.47
CA PRO A 147 2.88 1.75 -1.82
C PRO A 147 2.86 2.02 -3.33
N THR A 148 2.62 1.02 -4.19
CA THR A 148 2.50 1.20 -5.64
C THR A 148 1.17 0.63 -6.15
N CYS A 149 0.86 0.85 -7.43
CA CYS A 149 -0.29 0.20 -8.06
C CYS A 149 -0.09 -1.32 -8.18
N GLY A 150 1.14 -1.79 -8.37
CA GLY A 150 1.44 -3.23 -8.46
C GLY A 150 1.14 -4.00 -7.17
N SER A 151 1.31 -3.35 -6.01
CA SER A 151 1.05 -3.92 -4.69
C SER A 151 -0.25 -3.45 -4.04
N CYS A 152 -1.11 -2.73 -4.77
CA CYS A 152 -2.30 -2.06 -4.24
C CYS A 152 -3.30 -3.00 -3.54
N GLY A 153 -3.30 -4.30 -3.84
CA GLY A 153 -4.23 -5.26 -3.24
C GLY A 153 -3.84 -5.75 -1.84
N VAL A 154 -2.59 -5.60 -1.41
CA VAL A 154 -2.10 -6.22 -0.17
C VAL A 154 -2.75 -5.58 1.06
N LEU A 155 -2.52 -4.28 1.27
CA LEU A 155 -3.05 -3.55 2.43
C LEU A 155 -4.59 -3.57 2.53
N PRO A 156 -5.36 -3.22 1.47
CA PRO A 156 -6.81 -3.20 1.58
C PRO A 156 -7.40 -4.59 1.77
N SER A 157 -6.82 -5.66 1.21
CA SER A 157 -7.38 -7.01 1.39
C SER A 157 -7.42 -7.43 2.85
N VAL A 158 -6.33 -7.19 3.58
CA VAL A 158 -6.22 -7.58 4.99
C VAL A 158 -7.05 -6.64 5.86
N LEU A 159 -6.99 -5.32 5.65
CA LEU A 159 -7.77 -4.38 6.45
C LEU A 159 -9.28 -4.50 6.20
N TYR A 160 -9.70 -4.83 4.97
CA TYR A 160 -11.11 -5.09 4.65
C TYR A 160 -11.61 -6.33 5.38
N TYR A 161 -10.82 -7.40 5.41
CA TYR A 161 -11.13 -8.58 6.22
C TYR A 161 -11.21 -8.24 7.72
N MET A 162 -10.28 -7.44 8.25
CA MET A 162 -10.33 -7.03 9.66
C MET A 162 -11.59 -6.20 9.97
N ASN A 163 -12.01 -5.31 9.05
CA ASN A 163 -13.19 -4.49 9.24
C ASN A 163 -14.50 -5.27 9.07
N MET A 164 -14.68 -5.95 7.93
CA MET A 164 -15.96 -6.55 7.54
C MET A 164 -16.18 -7.94 8.14
N ASP A 165 -15.14 -8.77 8.19
CA ASP A 165 -15.26 -10.16 8.63
C ASP A 165 -14.94 -10.32 10.13
N ARG A 166 -14.01 -9.52 10.66
CA ARG A 166 -13.60 -9.56 12.08
C ARG A 166 -14.27 -8.49 12.95
N GLY A 167 -14.94 -7.51 12.35
CA GLY A 167 -15.75 -6.52 13.06
C GLY A 167 -14.95 -5.42 13.77
N PHE A 168 -13.70 -5.17 13.38
CA PHE A 168 -12.94 -4.04 13.93
C PHE A 168 -13.58 -2.71 13.52
N PRO A 169 -13.73 -1.74 14.44
CA PRO A 169 -14.28 -0.42 14.13
C PRO A 169 -13.47 0.33 13.08
N GLU A 170 -14.14 1.14 12.25
CA GLU A 170 -13.47 1.90 11.18
C GLU A 170 -12.38 2.83 11.72
N GLU A 171 -12.60 3.48 12.87
CA GLU A 171 -11.57 4.35 13.49
C GLU A 171 -10.26 3.61 13.80
N GLU A 172 -10.34 2.34 14.20
CA GLU A 172 -9.15 1.53 14.47
C GLU A 172 -8.45 1.08 13.17
N ILE A 173 -9.22 0.92 12.08
CA ILE A 173 -8.64 0.69 10.75
C ILE A 173 -7.87 1.92 10.29
N LEU A 174 -8.38 3.13 10.53
CA LEU A 174 -7.68 4.37 10.20
C LEU A 174 -6.37 4.49 11.00
N ASP A 175 -6.38 4.17 12.29
CA ASP A 175 -5.16 4.14 13.11
C ASP A 175 -4.14 3.11 12.58
N ALA A 176 -4.61 1.92 12.18
CA ALA A 176 -3.76 0.89 11.58
C ALA A 176 -3.17 1.35 10.23
N MET A 177 -3.95 2.06 9.41
CA MET A 177 -3.47 2.66 8.16
C MET A 177 -2.42 3.76 8.41
N ALA A 178 -2.56 4.54 9.49
CA ALA A 178 -1.55 5.52 9.88
C ALA A 178 -0.21 4.83 10.19
N VAL A 179 -0.25 3.70 10.93
CA VAL A 179 0.94 2.87 11.20
C VAL A 179 1.52 2.28 9.92
N ALA A 180 0.69 1.80 8.99
CA ALA A 180 1.14 1.36 7.67
C ALA A 180 1.90 2.47 6.93
N GLY A 181 1.39 3.69 6.95
CA GLY A 181 2.01 4.87 6.34
C GLY A 181 3.38 5.20 6.95
N LEU A 182 3.50 5.16 8.28
CA LEU A 182 4.77 5.36 8.97
C LEU A 182 5.82 4.33 8.53
N VAL A 183 5.45 3.04 8.47
CA VAL A 183 6.35 1.97 8.02
C VAL A 183 6.78 2.20 6.57
N GLY A 184 5.84 2.56 5.69
CA GLY A 184 6.14 2.90 4.31
C GLY A 184 7.12 4.07 4.18
N ASN A 185 6.97 5.09 5.03
CA ASN A 185 7.92 6.21 5.09
C ASN A 185 9.31 5.77 5.55
N VAL A 186 9.42 4.95 6.60
CA VAL A 186 10.72 4.40 7.03
C VAL A 186 11.41 3.64 5.89
N ILE A 187 10.68 2.81 5.15
CA ILE A 187 11.22 2.10 3.99
C ILE A 187 11.69 3.09 2.92
N ARG A 188 10.85 4.05 2.54
CA ARG A 188 11.18 5.07 1.53
C ARG A 188 12.39 5.94 1.91
N THR A 189 12.55 6.28 3.19
CA THR A 189 13.67 7.11 3.67
C THR A 189 15.00 6.37 3.53
N ASN A 190 15.01 5.05 3.75
CA ASN A 190 16.25 4.26 3.76
C ASN A 190 16.51 3.49 2.46
N ALA A 191 15.49 3.32 1.62
CA ALA A 191 15.53 2.49 0.43
C ALA A 191 14.55 2.99 -0.64
N SER A 192 14.60 2.37 -1.82
CA SER A 192 13.62 2.64 -2.87
C SER A 192 12.35 1.80 -2.67
N ILE A 193 11.19 2.40 -2.97
CA ILE A 193 9.90 1.69 -3.12
C ILE A 193 9.60 1.38 -4.59
N SER A 194 10.56 1.63 -5.50
CA SER A 194 10.41 1.40 -6.93
C SER A 194 10.74 -0.05 -7.28
N GLY A 195 9.76 -0.79 -7.80
CA GLY A 195 9.98 -2.14 -8.31
C GLY A 195 11.00 -2.19 -9.45
N ALA A 196 11.13 -1.11 -10.22
CA ALA A 196 12.10 -1.00 -11.31
C ALA A 196 13.55 -0.88 -10.82
N GLU A 197 13.78 -0.42 -9.59
CA GLU A 197 15.13 -0.24 -9.03
C GLU A 197 15.53 -1.40 -8.12
N CYS A 198 14.59 -1.89 -7.30
CA CYS A 198 14.87 -2.84 -6.24
C CYS A 198 14.05 -4.13 -6.32
N GLY A 199 13.35 -4.40 -7.43
CA GLY A 199 12.52 -5.60 -7.61
C GLY A 199 11.21 -5.56 -6.83
N CYS A 200 10.37 -6.61 -6.97
CA CYS A 200 9.07 -6.66 -6.31
C CYS A 200 9.16 -6.70 -4.78
N GLN A 201 10.31 -7.01 -4.18
CA GLN A 201 10.53 -6.82 -2.74
C GLN A 201 10.28 -5.37 -2.29
N ALA A 202 10.58 -4.39 -3.15
CA ALA A 202 10.38 -2.97 -2.87
C ALA A 202 8.92 -2.53 -2.96
N GLU A 203 8.07 -3.32 -3.62
CA GLU A 203 6.65 -3.02 -3.82
C GLU A 203 5.77 -3.94 -2.96
N ILE A 204 5.79 -5.25 -3.26
CA ILE A 204 5.04 -6.28 -2.55
C ILE A 204 5.62 -6.51 -1.16
N GLY A 205 6.95 -6.60 -1.04
CA GLY A 205 7.59 -6.76 0.27
C GLY A 205 7.32 -5.58 1.20
N SER A 206 7.43 -4.35 0.69
CA SER A 206 7.04 -3.14 1.42
C SER A 206 5.56 -3.15 1.81
N ALA A 207 4.66 -3.52 0.90
CA ALA A 207 3.23 -3.61 1.20
C ALA A 207 2.92 -4.66 2.28
N CYS A 208 3.58 -5.82 2.24
CA CYS A 208 3.48 -6.86 3.27
C CYS A 208 3.98 -6.34 4.63
N CYS A 209 5.11 -5.64 4.66
CA CYS A 209 5.68 -5.02 5.86
C CYS A 209 4.73 -3.98 6.47
N MET A 210 4.24 -3.04 5.66
CA MET A 210 3.24 -2.05 6.05
C MET A 210 1.97 -2.69 6.62
N THR A 211 1.48 -3.75 5.96
CA THR A 211 0.25 -4.45 6.36
C THR A 211 0.43 -5.24 7.66
N ALA A 212 1.57 -5.91 7.83
CA ALA A 212 1.88 -6.65 9.06
C ALA A 212 1.95 -5.71 10.27
N ALA A 213 2.62 -4.56 10.13
CA ALA A 213 2.66 -3.53 11.17
C ALA A 213 1.27 -2.96 11.49
N ALA A 214 0.45 -2.68 10.47
CA ALA A 214 -0.92 -2.22 10.63
C ALA A 214 -1.76 -3.21 11.45
N VAL A 215 -1.69 -4.49 11.12
CA VAL A 215 -2.41 -5.55 11.85
C VAL A 215 -1.87 -5.69 13.27
N ALA A 216 -0.56 -5.67 13.47
CA ALA A 216 0.03 -5.71 14.81
C ALA A 216 -0.45 -4.54 15.70
N ALA A 217 -0.51 -3.33 15.14
CA ALA A 217 -1.05 -2.16 15.82
C ALA A 217 -2.56 -2.29 16.10
N LEU A 218 -3.33 -2.86 15.17
CA LEU A 218 -4.76 -3.12 15.35
C LEU A 218 -5.02 -4.08 16.53
N PHE A 219 -4.16 -5.09 16.70
CA PHE A 219 -4.18 -6.00 17.86
C PHE A 219 -3.55 -5.40 19.13
N LYS A 220 -3.20 -4.11 19.14
CA LYS A 220 -2.60 -3.38 20.27
C LYS A 220 -1.32 -4.02 20.81
N LEU A 221 -0.53 -4.63 19.91
CA LEU A 221 0.80 -5.12 20.26
C LEU A 221 1.72 -3.95 20.58
N ASN A 222 2.79 -4.22 21.34
CA ASN A 222 3.76 -3.17 21.67
C ASN A 222 4.61 -2.80 20.45
N ILE A 223 5.33 -1.67 20.52
CA ILE A 223 6.09 -1.14 19.38
C ILE A 223 7.16 -2.13 18.90
N ASP A 224 7.85 -2.82 19.83
CA ASP A 224 8.86 -3.83 19.48
C ASP A 224 8.22 -5.00 18.68
N GLN A 225 6.99 -5.40 19.01
CA GLN A 225 6.23 -6.44 18.29
C GLN A 225 5.70 -5.96 16.93
N ILE A 226 5.35 -4.67 16.81
CA ILE A 226 4.95 -4.06 15.54
C ILE A 226 6.14 -4.05 14.57
N GLU A 227 7.31 -3.63 15.03
CA GLU A 227 8.56 -3.68 14.26
C GLU A 227 8.89 -5.13 13.86
N TYR A 228 8.82 -6.07 14.79
CA TYR A 228 9.09 -7.49 14.54
C TYR A 228 8.15 -8.09 13.48
N ALA A 229 6.87 -7.73 13.50
CA ALA A 229 5.92 -8.18 12.48
C ALA A 229 6.24 -7.61 11.09
N ALA A 230 6.62 -6.33 11.02
CA ALA A 230 7.07 -5.69 9.79
C ALA A 230 8.35 -6.35 9.23
N GLU A 231 9.32 -6.61 10.09
CA GLU A 231 10.60 -7.24 9.75
C GLU A 231 10.40 -8.64 9.17
N ILE A 232 9.67 -9.52 9.85
CA ILE A 232 9.35 -10.87 9.35
C ILE A 232 8.68 -10.81 7.98
N ALA A 233 7.75 -9.88 7.78
CA ALA A 233 7.06 -9.72 6.52
C ALA A 233 8.02 -9.31 5.38
N MET A 234 8.99 -8.44 5.67
CA MET A 234 10.03 -8.09 4.70
C MET A 234 10.99 -9.27 4.45
N GLU A 235 11.43 -9.98 5.49
CA GLU A 235 12.31 -11.15 5.41
C GLU A 235 11.78 -12.17 4.39
N HIS A 236 10.47 -12.46 4.43
CA HIS A 236 9.81 -13.41 3.54
C HIS A 236 9.65 -12.93 2.09
N ASN A 237 10.08 -11.70 1.78
CA ASN A 237 10.06 -11.13 0.44
C ASN A 237 11.47 -10.75 -0.08
N LEU A 238 12.53 -10.94 0.72
CA LEU A 238 13.90 -10.59 0.31
C LEU A 238 14.36 -11.40 -0.90
N GLY A 239 14.87 -10.71 -1.92
CA GLY A 239 15.30 -11.30 -3.18
C GLY A 239 14.20 -11.45 -4.24
N LEU A 240 12.97 -11.01 -3.96
CA LEU A 240 11.87 -11.06 -4.92
C LEU A 240 12.09 -10.06 -6.07
N THR A 241 12.32 -10.57 -7.28
CA THR A 241 12.59 -9.80 -8.50
C THR A 241 11.29 -9.27 -9.14
N CYS A 242 11.40 -8.28 -10.03
CA CYS A 242 10.29 -7.79 -10.86
C CYS A 242 10.50 -8.23 -12.31
N ASP A 243 9.82 -9.30 -12.71
CA ASP A 243 9.78 -9.85 -14.09
C ASP A 243 8.37 -10.42 -14.37
N PRO A 244 7.37 -9.53 -14.57
CA PRO A 244 5.95 -9.86 -14.58
C PRO A 244 5.46 -10.65 -15.80
#